data_AF-A0A8S3FWH7-F1
#
_entry.id   AF-A0A8S3FWH7-F1
#
_cell.length_a   1.000
_cell.length_b   1.000
_cell.length_c   1.000
_cell.angle_alpha   90.00
_cell.angle_beta   90.00
_cell.angle_gamma   90.00
#
_symmetry.space_group_name_H-M   'P 1'
#
loop_
_entity.id
_entity.type
_entity.pdbx_description
1 polymer ?
#
loop_
_entity_poly.entity_id
_entity_poly.type
_entity_poly.pdbx_seq_one_letter_code
_entity_poly.pdbx_strand_id
1 'polypeptide(L)'
;VLLCHGDGTFSNQTAYPTGNHPIALYIGDFDNDTLLDIVVTNDDDNNTGIFLGNGNGTFKNQTTYTTGVRSQPSSVVVRNFSRDGQLDIVVANAGATNVALLLRKGDGTLENQRIYPSTIGSPRSVAVTDFDNDS
;
A
#
# COMPACT_ATOMS: atom_id res chain seq x y z
N VAL A 1 -0.50 -3.09 -16.60
CA VAL A 1 -1.96 -2.99 -16.68
C VAL A 1 -2.42 -3.51 -18.03
N LEU A 2 -3.42 -4.39 -18.02
CA LEU A 2 -4.11 -4.89 -19.21
C LEU A 2 -5.58 -4.49 -19.05
N LEU A 3 -6.15 -3.81 -20.03
CA LEU A 3 -7.56 -3.40 -20.01
C LEU A 3 -8.40 -4.38 -20.84
N CYS A 4 -9.42 -4.95 -20.22
CA CYS A 4 -10.30 -5.94 -20.85
C CYS A 4 -11.35 -5.25 -21.73
N HIS A 5 -11.61 -5.79 -22.91
CA HIS A 5 -12.65 -5.30 -23.83
C HIS A 5 -14.04 -5.90 -23.54
N GLY A 6 -14.14 -6.85 -22.61
CA GLY A 6 -15.40 -7.54 -22.27
C GLY A 6 -15.72 -8.76 -23.16
N ASP A 7 -14.91 -9.02 -24.18
CA ASP A 7 -15.01 -10.18 -25.08
C ASP A 7 -13.92 -11.25 -24.81
N GLY A 8 -13.20 -11.12 -23.69
CA GLY A 8 -12.08 -11.98 -23.32
C GLY A 8 -10.73 -11.56 -23.91
N THR A 9 -10.68 -10.48 -24.69
CA THR A 9 -9.43 -9.89 -25.18
C THR A 9 -8.99 -8.69 -24.34
N PHE A 10 -7.70 -8.36 -24.43
CA PHE A 10 -7.09 -7.24 -23.70
C PHE A 10 -6.35 -6.30 -24.65
N SER A 11 -6.36 -5.01 -24.31
CA SER A 11 -5.45 -4.03 -24.88
C SER A 11 -3.99 -4.43 -24.65
N ASN A 12 -3.07 -3.84 -25.42
CA ASN A 12 -1.64 -3.94 -25.16
C ASN A 12 -1.31 -3.56 -23.71
N GLN A 13 -0.32 -4.25 -23.14
CA GLN A 13 0.13 -3.99 -21.79
C GLN A 13 0.73 -2.57 -21.67
N THR A 14 0.22 -1.81 -20.70
CA THR A 14 0.90 -0.60 -20.21
C THR A 14 1.74 -0.97 -19.00
N ALA A 15 3.04 -0.71 -19.05
CA ALA A 15 3.96 -0.96 -17.94
C ALA A 15 4.09 0.28 -17.05
N TYR A 16 4.01 0.07 -15.73
CA TYR A 16 4.27 1.09 -14.72
C TYR A 16 5.44 0.59 -13.87
N PRO A 17 6.66 1.11 -14.09
CA PRO A 17 7.80 0.75 -13.27
C PRO A 17 7.53 1.10 -11.82
N THR A 18 7.78 0.15 -10.92
CA THR A 18 7.72 0.36 -9.47
C THR A 18 9.13 0.26 -8.88
N GLY A 19 9.28 -0.15 -7.62
CA GLY A 19 10.57 -0.44 -7.02
C GLY A 19 11.10 -1.84 -7.33
N ASN A 20 12.21 -2.18 -6.68
CA ASN A 20 12.87 -3.47 -6.77
C ASN A 20 12.17 -4.52 -5.89
N HIS A 21 12.03 -5.73 -6.44
CA HIS A 21 11.41 -6.87 -5.76
C HIS A 21 10.04 -6.54 -5.15
N PRO A 22 9.04 -6.15 -5.96
CA PRO A 22 7.70 -5.89 -5.46
C PRO A 22 7.06 -7.20 -4.96
N ILE A 23 6.53 -7.21 -3.73
CA ILE A 23 6.00 -8.42 -3.08
C ILE A 23 4.47 -8.42 -2.99
N ALA A 24 3.87 -7.31 -2.59
CA ALA A 24 2.44 -7.21 -2.35
C ALA A 24 1.87 -5.92 -2.94
N LEU A 25 0.58 -5.96 -3.25
CA LEU A 25 -0.17 -4.79 -3.68
C LEU A 25 -1.55 -4.72 -3.04
N TYR A 26 -2.08 -3.51 -2.93
CA TYR A 26 -3.45 -3.21 -2.56
C TYR A 26 -4.07 -2.30 -3.63
N ILE A 27 -5.36 -2.48 -3.92
CA ILE A 27 -6.12 -1.67 -4.86
C ILE A 27 -7.32 -1.06 -4.12
N GLY A 28 -7.48 0.25 -4.23
CA GLY A 28 -8.60 1.00 -3.63
C GLY A 28 -8.43 2.49 -3.84
N ASP A 29 -9.46 3.25 -3.49
CA ASP A 29 -9.43 4.72 -3.53
C ASP A 29 -8.66 5.24 -2.31
N PHE A 30 -7.37 5.50 -2.48
CA PHE A 30 -6.47 5.91 -1.41
C PHE A 30 -6.51 7.41 -1.16
N ASP A 31 -6.70 8.20 -2.21
CA ASP A 31 -6.72 9.65 -2.09
C ASP A 31 -8.11 10.29 -1.95
N ASN A 32 -9.16 9.47 -1.94
CA ASN A 32 -10.57 9.83 -1.77
C ASN A 32 -11.12 10.64 -2.96
N ASP A 33 -10.64 10.34 -4.17
CA ASP A 33 -11.07 10.94 -5.43
C ASP A 33 -12.08 10.06 -6.21
N THR A 34 -12.49 8.93 -5.63
CA THR A 34 -13.38 7.89 -6.20
C THR A 34 -12.78 7.06 -7.33
N LEU A 35 -11.49 7.21 -7.61
CA LEU A 35 -10.75 6.44 -8.60
C LEU A 35 -9.93 5.36 -7.91
N LEU A 36 -9.66 4.26 -8.64
CA LEU A 36 -8.83 3.19 -8.09
C LEU A 36 -7.35 3.58 -8.15
N ASP A 37 -6.70 3.52 -7.00
CA ASP A 37 -5.25 3.64 -6.83
C ASP A 37 -4.60 2.28 -6.59
N ILE A 38 -3.27 2.26 -6.64
CA ILE A 38 -2.47 1.07 -6.31
C ILE A 38 -1.43 1.45 -5.26
N VAL A 39 -1.35 0.66 -4.19
CA VAL A 39 -0.23 0.68 -3.23
C VAL A 39 0.60 -0.59 -3.44
N VAL A 40 1.92 -0.48 -3.52
CA VAL A 40 2.85 -1.61 -3.74
C VAL A 40 3.96 -1.59 -2.70
N THR A 41 4.30 -2.75 -2.12
CA THR A 41 5.50 -2.90 -1.30
C THR A 41 6.69 -3.36 -2.12
N ASN A 42 7.82 -2.69 -1.98
CA ASN A 42 9.08 -3.01 -2.67
C ASN A 42 10.10 -3.49 -1.63
N ASP A 43 10.36 -4.80 -1.60
CA ASP A 43 11.12 -5.45 -0.54
C ASP A 43 12.55 -4.92 -0.45
N ASP A 44 13.26 -4.99 -1.58
CA ASP A 44 14.68 -4.64 -1.67
C ASP A 44 14.90 -3.12 -1.47
N ASP A 45 13.88 -2.30 -1.79
CA ASP A 45 13.94 -0.84 -1.64
C ASP A 45 13.50 -0.34 -0.25
N ASN A 46 12.98 -1.23 0.61
CA ASN A 46 12.51 -0.88 1.96
C ASN A 46 11.46 0.25 1.97
N ASN A 47 10.54 0.20 1.00
CA ASN A 47 9.50 1.21 0.85
C ASN A 47 8.17 0.62 0.41
N THR A 48 7.13 1.44 0.57
CA THR A 48 5.88 1.29 -0.18
C THR A 48 5.81 2.42 -1.19
N GLY A 49 5.12 2.22 -2.30
CA GLY A 49 4.81 3.34 -3.18
C GLY A 49 3.43 3.26 -3.79
N ILE A 50 2.93 4.43 -4.15
CA ILE A 50 1.54 4.69 -4.45
C ILE A 50 1.43 5.22 -5.88
N PHE A 51 0.59 4.58 -6.67
CA PHE A 51 0.19 5.00 -7.99
C PHE A 51 -1.24 5.53 -7.92
N LEU A 52 -1.41 6.83 -8.11
CA LEU A 52 -2.75 7.42 -8.16
C LEU A 52 -3.39 7.16 -9.53
N GLY A 53 -4.65 6.74 -9.51
CA GLY A 53 -5.45 6.47 -10.69
C GLY A 53 -5.83 7.73 -11.45
N ASN A 54 -6.06 7.58 -12.76
CA ASN A 54 -6.71 8.61 -13.58
C ASN A 54 -8.13 8.19 -13.99
N GLY A 55 -8.68 7.11 -13.40
CA GLY A 55 -10.05 6.64 -13.63
C GLY A 55 -10.30 5.90 -14.96
N ASN A 56 -9.33 5.90 -15.86
CA ASN A 56 -9.40 5.26 -17.17
C ASN A 56 -8.48 4.03 -17.29
N GLY A 57 -8.07 3.46 -16.16
CA GLY A 57 -7.12 2.35 -16.11
C GLY A 57 -5.66 2.76 -16.34
N THR A 58 -5.36 4.07 -16.37
CA THR A 58 -3.99 4.60 -16.32
C THR A 58 -3.68 5.18 -14.95
N PHE A 59 -2.37 5.28 -14.64
CA PHE A 59 -1.87 5.74 -13.35
C PHE A 59 -0.82 6.84 -13.53
N LYS A 60 -0.71 7.71 -12.52
CA LYS A 60 0.40 8.67 -12.38
C LYS A 60 1.68 7.94 -12.00
N ASN A 61 2.82 8.63 -12.05
CA ASN A 61 4.09 8.08 -11.56
C ASN A 61 4.00 7.77 -10.06
N GLN A 62 4.73 6.74 -9.63
CA GLN A 62 4.74 6.32 -8.23
C GLN A 62 5.32 7.41 -7.33
N THR A 63 4.68 7.62 -6.18
CA THR A 63 5.28 8.31 -5.03
C THR A 63 5.66 7.28 -3.98
N THR A 64 6.88 7.33 -3.45
CA THR A 64 7.39 6.32 -2.51
C THR A 64 7.54 6.86 -1.09
N TYR A 65 7.33 5.98 -0.12
CA TYR A 65 7.42 6.24 1.31
C TYR A 65 8.20 5.11 1.98
N THR A 66 9.23 5.45 2.75
CA THR A 66 10.03 4.44 3.47
C THR A 66 9.20 3.70 4.50
N THR A 67 9.44 2.40 4.62
CA THR A 67 8.84 1.56 5.68
C THR A 67 9.85 1.23 6.78
N GLY A 68 10.97 1.97 6.82
CA GLY A 68 12.06 1.81 7.78
C GLY A 68 13.32 1.17 7.20
N VAL A 69 14.43 1.26 7.95
CA VAL A 69 15.71 0.70 7.54
C VAL A 69 15.65 -0.82 7.61
N ARG A 70 16.04 -1.51 6.52
CA ARG A 70 16.03 -2.99 6.40
C ARG A 70 14.65 -3.58 6.72
N SER A 71 13.60 -2.89 6.33
CA SER A 71 12.22 -3.27 6.61
C SER A 71 11.79 -4.53 5.89
N GLN A 72 12.21 -4.73 4.63
CA GLN A 72 11.81 -5.86 3.78
C GLN A 72 10.28 -6.07 3.82
N PRO A 73 9.50 -5.09 3.30
CA PRO A 73 8.05 -5.08 3.41
C PRO A 73 7.40 -6.21 2.61
N SER A 74 6.67 -7.08 3.31
CA SER A 74 6.15 -8.35 2.76
C SER A 74 4.64 -8.38 2.55
N SER A 75 3.91 -7.44 3.15
CA SER A 75 2.45 -7.37 3.06
C SER A 75 1.97 -5.96 3.36
N VAL A 76 0.85 -5.57 2.76
CA VAL A 76 0.23 -4.27 2.93
C VAL A 76 -1.28 -4.40 3.07
N VAL A 77 -1.85 -3.57 3.94
CA VAL A 77 -3.29 -3.34 4.09
C VAL A 77 -3.54 -1.85 4.23
N VAL A 78 -4.68 -1.40 3.75
CA VAL A 78 -5.05 0.01 3.70
C VAL A 78 -6.44 0.18 4.32
N ARG A 79 -6.57 1.09 5.30
CA ARG A 79 -7.84 1.40 5.97
C ARG A 79 -7.72 2.72 6.73
N ASN A 80 -8.83 3.37 7.04
CA ASN A 80 -8.88 4.50 7.97
C ASN A 80 -8.70 3.99 9.41
N PHE A 81 -7.46 3.94 9.91
CA PHE A 81 -7.14 3.51 11.27
C PHE A 81 -7.15 4.68 12.26
N SER A 82 -6.86 5.88 11.78
CA SER A 82 -6.89 7.14 12.55
C SER A 82 -8.31 7.61 12.89
N ARG A 83 -9.33 7.10 12.19
CA ARG A 83 -10.74 7.53 12.22
C ARG A 83 -10.93 9.00 11.80
N ASP A 84 -10.05 9.52 10.95
CA ASP A 84 -10.11 10.92 10.46
C ASP A 84 -10.78 11.08 9.08
N GLY A 85 -11.13 9.95 8.45
CA GLY A 85 -11.78 9.90 7.14
C GLY A 85 -10.79 9.63 5.99
N GLN A 86 -9.51 9.50 6.29
CA GLN A 86 -8.45 9.23 5.32
C GLN A 86 -7.96 7.79 5.45
N LEU A 87 -7.53 7.19 4.36
CA LEU A 87 -6.95 5.85 4.40
C LEU A 87 -5.48 5.91 4.80
N ASP A 88 -5.11 5.16 5.83
CA ASP A 88 -3.74 4.93 6.25
C ASP A 88 -3.21 3.59 5.70
N ILE A 89 -1.89 3.40 5.75
CA ILE A 89 -1.23 2.18 5.26
C ILE A 89 -0.59 1.44 6.42
N VAL A 90 -0.86 0.15 6.54
CA VAL A 90 -0.17 -0.76 7.45
C VAL A 90 0.66 -1.74 6.64
N VAL A 91 1.94 -1.87 7.01
CA VAL A 91 2.92 -2.72 6.32
C VAL A 91 3.55 -3.71 7.29
N ALA A 92 3.59 -4.98 6.89
CA ALA A 92 4.39 -6.00 7.57
C ALA A 92 5.85 -5.92 7.11
N ASN A 93 6.76 -5.59 8.01
CA ASN A 93 8.19 -5.50 7.73
C ASN A 93 8.89 -6.76 8.22
N ALA A 94 9.16 -7.69 7.31
CA ALA A 94 9.73 -8.99 7.64
C ALA A 94 11.17 -8.88 8.16
N GLY A 95 11.95 -7.99 7.56
CA GLY A 95 13.37 -7.79 7.87
C GLY A 95 13.59 -7.04 9.17
N ALA A 96 12.75 -6.02 9.43
CA ALA A 96 12.81 -5.24 10.67
C ALA A 96 11.93 -5.80 11.80
N THR A 97 11.30 -6.96 11.58
CA THR A 97 10.47 -7.68 12.56
C THR A 97 9.46 -6.76 13.26
N ASN A 98 8.69 -6.02 12.48
CA ASN A 98 7.68 -5.10 12.99
C ASN A 98 6.53 -4.88 12.00
N VAL A 99 5.49 -4.21 12.47
CA VAL A 99 4.43 -3.66 11.66
C VAL A 99 4.55 -2.14 11.70
N ALA A 100 4.61 -1.49 10.54
CA ALA A 100 4.62 -0.04 10.41
C ALA A 100 3.23 0.47 10.00
N LEU A 101 2.75 1.50 10.68
CA LEU A 101 1.56 2.27 10.31
C LEU A 101 2.01 3.63 9.78
N LEU A 102 1.75 3.91 8.50
CA LEU A 102 1.97 5.20 7.85
C LEU A 102 0.63 5.93 7.80
N LEU A 103 0.51 6.97 8.61
CA LEU A 103 -0.72 7.77 8.74
C LEU A 103 -0.85 8.75 7.58
N ARG A 104 -2.06 8.92 7.04
CA ARG A 104 -2.31 9.91 6.00
C ARG A 104 -2.68 11.26 6.58
N LYS A 105 -2.03 12.31 6.08
CA LYS A 105 -2.31 13.71 6.42
C LYS A 105 -3.35 14.28 5.48
N GLY A 106 -4.10 15.27 5.98
CA GLY A 106 -5.07 16.04 5.20
C GLY A 106 -4.49 16.81 4.01
N ASP A 107 -3.15 16.90 3.90
CA ASP A 107 -2.45 17.45 2.73
C ASP A 107 -2.12 16.39 1.65
N GLY A 108 -2.56 15.14 1.85
CA GLY A 108 -2.33 14.01 0.95
C GLY A 108 -0.99 13.29 1.16
N THR A 109 -0.13 13.74 2.07
CA THR A 109 1.15 13.09 2.38
C THR A 109 1.03 12.05 3.49
N LEU A 110 1.97 11.10 3.57
CA LEU A 110 2.07 10.19 4.72
C LEU A 110 3.00 10.78 5.81
N GLU A 111 2.61 10.63 7.08
CA GLU A 111 3.42 10.96 8.25
C GLU A 111 4.53 9.95 8.50
N ASN A 112 5.40 10.29 9.47
CA ASN A 112 6.35 9.34 10.02
C ASN A 112 5.63 8.10 10.55
N GLN A 113 6.20 6.94 10.23
CA GLN A 113 5.68 5.65 10.64
C GLN A 113 5.57 5.50 12.15
N ARG A 114 4.43 4.98 12.61
CA ARG A 114 4.30 4.39 13.94
C ARG A 114 4.68 2.92 13.86
N ILE A 115 5.66 2.51 14.68
CA ILE A 115 6.20 1.15 14.68
C ILE A 115 5.60 0.33 15.82
N TYR A 116 5.12 -0.86 15.47
CA TYR A 116 4.66 -1.89 16.40
C TYR A 116 5.57 -3.11 16.28
N PRO A 117 6.49 -3.33 17.23
CA PRO A 117 7.39 -4.48 17.20
C PRO A 117 6.62 -5.80 17.22
N SER A 118 7.03 -6.80 16.43
CA SER A 118 6.59 -8.17 16.66
C SER A 118 7.41 -8.75 17.82
N THR A 119 6.74 -9.39 18.78
CA THR A 119 7.44 -10.01 19.92
C THR A 119 8.04 -11.37 19.58
N ILE A 120 7.62 -11.99 18.46
CA ILE A 120 8.16 -13.23 17.91
C ILE A 120 8.09 -13.24 16.37
N GLY A 121 9.25 -13.31 15.70
CA GLY A 121 9.38 -13.66 14.27
C GLY A 121 9.16 -12.53 13.25
N SER A 122 9.49 -12.84 11.98
CA SER A 122 9.30 -11.96 10.82
C SER A 122 7.85 -11.99 10.34
N PRO A 123 7.10 -10.87 10.43
CA PRO A 123 5.72 -10.83 9.96
C PRO A 123 5.69 -11.01 8.44
N ARG A 124 4.84 -11.92 7.96
CA ARG A 124 4.66 -12.24 6.52
C ARG A 124 3.36 -11.74 5.93
N SER A 125 2.36 -11.49 6.76
CA SER A 125 1.03 -11.09 6.34
C SER A 125 0.39 -10.23 7.42
N VAL A 126 -0.34 -9.21 6.97
CA VAL A 126 -1.25 -8.42 7.80
C VAL A 126 -2.66 -8.55 7.23
N ALA A 127 -3.64 -8.65 8.12
CA ALA A 127 -5.06 -8.64 7.80
C ALA A 127 -5.78 -7.73 8.79
N VAL A 128 -6.85 -7.08 8.34
CA VAL A 128 -7.58 -6.10 9.15
C VAL A 128 -9.03 -6.49 9.20
N THR A 129 -9.53 -6.70 10.40
CA THR A 129 -10.95 -6.77 10.70
C THR A 129 -11.16 -6.18 12.08
N ASP A 130 -12.38 -5.74 12.31
CA ASP A 130 -12.83 -5.42 13.65
C ASP A 130 -13.09 -6.75 14.40
N PHE A 131 -12.45 -6.94 15.55
CA PHE A 131 -12.50 -8.19 16.34
C PHE A 131 -13.28 -8.02 17.65
N ASP A 132 -13.36 -6.79 18.16
CA ASP A 132 -14.09 -6.42 19.37
C ASP A 132 -15.42 -5.73 19.07
N ASN A 133 -15.71 -5.49 17.78
CA ASN A 133 -16.94 -4.93 17.27
C ASN A 133 -17.20 -3.51 17.79
N ASP A 134 -16.13 -2.72 17.95
CA ASP A 134 -16.21 -1.33 18.36
C ASP A 134 -16.25 -0.38 17.15
N SER A 135 -17.25 0.50 17.14
CA SER A 135 -17.47 1.50 16.09
C SER A 135 -16.77 2.81 16.37
#